data_AF-A0A822ARA0-F1
#
_entry.id   AF-A0A822ARA0-F1
#
_cell.length_a   1.000
_cell.length_b   1.000
_cell.length_c   1.000
_cell.angle_alpha   90.00
_cell.angle_beta   90.00
_cell.angle_gamma   90.00
#
_symmetry.space_group_name_H-M   'P 1'
#
loop_
_entity.id
_entity.type
_entity.pdbx_description
1 polymer ?
#
loop_
_entity_poly.entity_id
_entity_poly.type
_entity_poly.pdbx_seq_one_letter_code
_entity_poly.pdbx_strand_id
1 'polypeptide(L)'
;ARVGKSSFYSLKPHQVKISCPHETCMCQTHENMSLLLQAFNNYLKTKPLASAQFTKITVSDLIDLVVCNTPIEDCFLGDCAQCNSITPSSILGHQLDTSDEDDKCSRSVWKPIDKKVDLHQMRGTITSLFYEIDENWSAFLLHSYINREQRNFINDLRIKPSRVSYAVIQIDFAENYAFLRQREVQA
;
A
#
# COMPACT_ATOMS: atom_id res chain seq x y z
N ALA A 1 1.97 43.11 -3.94
CA ALA A 1 1.16 42.76 -2.75
C ALA A 1 1.55 41.36 -2.28
N ARG A 2 1.91 41.18 -1.00
CA ARG A 2 2.18 39.85 -0.43
C ARG A 2 0.84 39.22 -0.04
N VAL A 3 0.42 38.20 -0.76
CA VAL A 3 -0.76 37.41 -0.39
C VAL A 3 -0.39 36.53 0.80
N GLY A 4 -1.09 36.68 1.92
CA GLY A 4 -0.91 35.81 3.08
C GLY A 4 -1.36 34.38 2.79
N LYS A 5 -0.76 33.38 3.46
CA LYS A 5 -1.11 31.96 3.26
C LYS A 5 -2.61 31.71 3.34
N SER A 6 -3.30 32.31 4.31
CA SER A 6 -4.76 32.22 4.46
C SER A 6 -5.53 32.71 3.23
N SER A 7 -5.18 33.88 2.71
CA SER A 7 -5.77 34.45 1.50
C SER A 7 -5.46 33.63 0.25
N PHE A 8 -4.28 32.98 0.18
CA PHE A 8 -3.96 32.06 -0.91
C PHE A 8 -4.83 30.79 -0.84
N TYR A 9 -5.00 30.19 0.34
CA TYR A 9 -5.84 29.01 0.52
C TYR A 9 -7.34 29.27 0.27
N SER A 10 -7.84 30.48 0.56
CA SER A 10 -9.24 30.84 0.31
C SER A 10 -9.58 31.01 -1.18
N LEU A 11 -8.58 31.24 -2.03
CA LEU A 11 -8.78 31.36 -3.47
C LEU A 11 -8.84 30.01 -4.20
N LYS A 12 -8.69 28.89 -3.47
CA LYS A 12 -8.75 27.58 -4.10
C LYS A 12 -10.18 27.27 -4.58
N PRO A 13 -10.36 26.58 -5.71
CA PRO A 13 -11.65 26.04 -6.12
C PRO A 13 -12.21 25.07 -5.06
N HIS A 14 -13.53 25.14 -4.80
CA HIS A 14 -14.21 24.33 -3.79
C HIS A 14 -14.01 22.81 -3.95
N GLN A 15 -13.71 22.36 -5.17
CA GLN A 15 -13.46 20.96 -5.52
C GLN A 15 -12.12 20.44 -5.01
N VAL A 16 -11.16 21.31 -4.68
CA VAL A 16 -9.82 20.91 -4.23
C VAL A 16 -9.87 20.61 -2.73
N LYS A 17 -9.72 19.35 -2.28
CA LYS A 17 -9.63 19.03 -0.83
C LYS A 17 -8.23 19.36 -0.28
N ILE A 18 -8.16 19.89 0.95
CA ILE A 18 -6.90 20.35 1.61
C ILE A 18 -5.97 19.20 2.04
N SER A 19 -6.45 17.97 2.04
CA SER A 19 -5.70 16.83 2.58
C SER A 19 -5.90 15.61 1.69
N CYS A 20 -5.13 15.54 0.60
CA CYS A 20 -4.53 14.26 0.27
C CYS A 20 -3.14 14.33 0.92
N PRO A 21 -2.77 13.45 1.87
CA PRO A 21 -1.36 13.31 2.17
C PRO A 21 -0.71 12.87 0.86
N HIS A 22 -0.03 13.78 0.16
CA HIS A 22 0.69 13.54 -1.10
C HIS A 22 1.90 12.59 -0.90
N GLU A 23 1.90 11.83 0.19
CA GLU A 23 2.98 10.98 0.66
C GLU A 23 2.60 9.49 0.65
N THR A 24 1.37 9.17 0.18
CA THR A 24 0.90 7.79 0.02
C THR A 24 0.94 7.41 -1.46
N CYS A 25 1.62 6.32 -1.81
CA CYS A 25 1.62 5.82 -3.19
C CYS A 25 0.20 5.48 -3.62
N MET A 26 -0.26 6.06 -4.73
CA MET A 26 -1.54 5.72 -5.36
C MET A 26 -1.32 4.79 -6.57
N CYS A 27 -0.24 4.02 -6.55
CA CYS A 27 0.10 3.05 -7.58
C CYS A 27 -0.76 1.79 -7.48
N GLN A 28 -0.88 1.08 -8.60
CA GLN A 28 -1.64 -0.17 -8.67
C GLN A 28 -1.13 -1.21 -7.67
N THR A 29 0.19 -1.27 -7.48
CA THR A 29 0.86 -2.21 -6.56
C THR A 29 0.42 -2.02 -5.11
N HIS A 30 0.46 -0.78 -4.58
CA HIS A 30 0.02 -0.50 -3.20
C HIS A 30 -1.48 -0.67 -3.03
N GLU A 31 -2.28 -0.22 -4.00
CA GLU A 31 -3.73 -0.31 -3.86
C GLU A 31 -4.24 -1.75 -4.02
N ASN A 32 -3.69 -2.54 -4.94
CA ASN A 32 -4.05 -3.95 -5.05
C ASN A 32 -3.69 -4.74 -3.79
N MET A 33 -2.49 -4.56 -3.24
CA MET A 33 -2.11 -5.22 -1.99
C MET A 33 -3.04 -4.80 -0.82
N SER A 34 -3.40 -3.52 -0.76
CA SER A 34 -4.36 -3.01 0.22
C SER A 34 -5.76 -3.62 0.06
N LEU A 35 -6.23 -3.80 -1.18
CA LEU A 35 -7.51 -4.43 -1.47
C LEU A 35 -7.53 -5.93 -1.13
N LEU A 36 -6.43 -6.65 -1.36
CA LEU A 36 -6.27 -8.04 -0.96
C LEU A 36 -6.37 -8.18 0.57
N LEU A 37 -5.61 -7.37 1.32
CA LEU A 37 -5.72 -7.35 2.78
C LEU A 37 -7.07 -6.87 3.28
N GLN A 38 -7.74 -5.96 2.57
CA GLN A 38 -9.10 -5.56 2.91
C GLN A 38 -10.07 -6.73 2.79
N ALA A 39 -9.94 -7.57 1.75
CA ALA A 39 -10.75 -8.77 1.60
C ALA A 39 -10.53 -9.74 2.76
N PHE A 40 -9.27 -9.97 3.15
CA PHE A 40 -8.93 -10.79 4.32
C PHE A 40 -9.51 -10.22 5.62
N ASN A 41 -9.31 -8.93 5.88
CA ASN A 41 -9.88 -8.26 7.06
C ASN A 41 -11.41 -8.32 7.12
N ASN A 42 -12.09 -8.25 5.97
CA ASN A 42 -13.53 -8.39 5.91
C ASN A 42 -13.97 -9.83 6.22
N TYR A 43 -13.18 -10.82 5.79
CA TYR A 43 -13.39 -12.20 6.17
C TYR A 43 -13.19 -12.42 7.67
N LEU A 44 -12.13 -11.90 8.29
CA LEU A 44 -11.92 -12.02 9.73
C LEU A 44 -13.10 -11.49 10.57
N LYS A 45 -13.82 -10.46 10.10
CA LYS A 45 -15.01 -9.93 10.79
C LYS A 45 -16.18 -10.90 10.83
N THR A 46 -16.20 -11.93 9.98
CA THR A 46 -17.24 -12.97 10.00
C THR A 46 -16.94 -14.04 11.04
N LYS A 47 -15.71 -14.09 11.57
CA LYS A 47 -15.26 -15.06 12.55
C LYS A 47 -15.47 -14.56 13.98
N PRO A 48 -15.65 -15.46 14.97
CA PRO A 48 -15.75 -15.09 16.38
C PRO A 48 -14.48 -14.38 16.87
N LEU A 49 -14.62 -13.27 17.60
CA LEU A 49 -13.47 -12.49 18.11
C LEU A 49 -12.49 -13.27 19.01
N ALA A 50 -12.92 -14.38 19.60
CA ALA A 50 -12.12 -15.13 20.56
C ALA A 50 -10.97 -15.94 19.92
N SER A 51 -11.01 -16.20 18.61
CA SER A 51 -10.00 -17.01 17.90
C SER A 51 -8.97 -16.19 17.12
N ALA A 52 -9.18 -14.89 16.93
CA ALA A 52 -8.29 -14.05 16.12
C ALA A 52 -7.21 -13.37 16.98
N GLN A 53 -5.94 -13.53 16.60
CA GLN A 53 -4.79 -12.82 17.17
C GLN A 53 -4.86 -11.32 16.86
N PHE A 54 -5.46 -10.94 15.71
CA PHE A 54 -5.70 -9.55 15.32
C PHE A 54 -7.05 -9.37 14.63
N THR A 55 -7.73 -8.26 14.93
CA THR A 55 -9.04 -7.92 14.35
C THR A 55 -8.95 -7.16 13.02
N LYS A 56 -7.76 -6.64 12.73
CA LYS A 56 -7.42 -5.94 11.49
C LYS A 56 -5.91 -5.93 11.33
N ILE A 57 -5.44 -6.23 10.12
CA ILE A 57 -4.04 -6.11 9.72
C ILE A 57 -3.90 -5.09 8.59
N THR A 58 -2.92 -4.19 8.69
CA THR A 58 -2.56 -3.27 7.61
C THR A 58 -1.37 -3.78 6.83
N VAL A 59 -1.12 -3.17 5.67
CA VAL A 59 0.06 -3.46 4.86
C VAL A 59 1.36 -3.20 5.63
N SER A 60 1.42 -2.14 6.44
CA SER A 60 2.60 -1.85 7.27
C SER A 60 2.83 -2.94 8.31
N ASP A 61 1.76 -3.34 9.01
CA ASP A 61 1.86 -4.40 10.02
C ASP A 61 2.34 -5.71 9.38
N LEU A 62 1.86 -6.04 8.18
CA LEU A 62 2.29 -7.24 7.47
C LEU A 62 3.77 -7.17 7.06
N ILE A 63 4.25 -6.01 6.59
CA ILE A 63 5.70 -5.83 6.31
C ILE A 63 6.49 -6.10 7.60
N ASP A 64 6.10 -5.46 8.71
CA ASP A 64 6.81 -5.56 9.99
C ASP A 64 6.82 -6.99 10.56
N LEU A 65 5.79 -7.80 10.24
CA LEU A 65 5.71 -9.22 10.63
C LEU A 65 6.52 -10.15 9.73
N VAL A 66 6.75 -9.77 8.48
CA VAL A 66 7.48 -10.60 7.50
C VAL A 66 8.98 -10.31 7.51
N VAL A 67 9.38 -9.04 7.66
CA VAL A 67 10.80 -8.66 7.67
C VAL A 67 11.42 -8.80 9.07
N CYS A 68 12.75 -8.76 9.14
CA CYS A 68 13.45 -8.80 10.42
C CYS A 68 13.14 -7.56 11.28
N ASN A 69 13.15 -7.70 12.62
CA ASN A 69 12.92 -6.60 13.58
C ASN A 69 13.81 -5.35 13.34
N THR A 70 15.05 -5.58 12.90
CA THR A 70 15.97 -4.54 12.43
C THR A 70 16.24 -4.79 10.95
N PRO A 71 15.33 -4.35 10.06
CA PRO A 71 15.39 -4.76 8.66
C PRO A 71 16.54 -4.04 7.95
N ILE A 72 17.26 -4.79 7.14
CA ILE A 72 18.27 -4.28 6.20
C ILE A 72 17.71 -4.30 4.78
N GLU A 73 18.43 -3.73 3.83
CA GLU A 73 18.05 -3.72 2.42
C GLU A 73 17.68 -5.13 1.90
N ASP A 74 18.49 -6.13 2.20
CA ASP A 74 18.26 -7.53 1.79
C ASP A 74 16.91 -8.09 2.26
N CYS A 75 16.34 -7.59 3.38
CA CYS A 75 15.02 -8.01 3.84
C CYS A 75 13.93 -7.61 2.84
N PHE A 76 14.09 -6.48 2.16
CA PHE A 76 13.13 -5.96 1.19
C PHE A 76 13.39 -6.45 -0.23
N LEU A 77 14.63 -6.86 -0.54
CA LEU A 77 15.01 -7.47 -1.81
C LEU A 77 14.65 -8.96 -1.91
N GLY A 78 14.39 -9.61 -0.76
CA GLY A 78 14.13 -11.05 -0.69
C GLY A 78 15.40 -11.91 -0.54
N ASP A 79 16.55 -11.27 -0.32
CA ASP A 79 17.85 -11.93 -0.22
C ASP A 79 18.27 -12.25 1.23
N CYS A 80 17.53 -11.74 2.22
CA CYS A 80 17.86 -11.94 3.63
C CYS A 80 17.67 -13.41 4.08
N ALA A 81 18.77 -14.06 4.49
CA ALA A 81 18.76 -15.45 4.93
C ALA A 81 17.87 -15.76 6.16
N GLN A 82 17.43 -14.75 6.90
CA GLN A 82 16.59 -14.92 8.09
C GLN A 82 15.10 -14.87 7.79
N CYS A 83 14.67 -14.05 6.82
CA CYS A 83 13.25 -13.81 6.55
C CYS A 83 12.81 -14.13 5.11
N ASN A 84 13.71 -14.51 4.20
CA ASN A 84 13.36 -14.82 2.81
C ASN A 84 12.40 -16.01 2.62
N SER A 85 12.22 -16.83 3.64
CA SER A 85 11.29 -17.97 3.64
C SER A 85 9.93 -17.64 4.26
N ILE A 86 9.78 -16.46 4.87
CA ILE A 86 8.53 -16.03 5.50
C ILE A 86 7.63 -15.42 4.42
N THR A 87 6.48 -16.05 4.19
CA THR A 87 5.47 -15.53 3.27
C THR A 87 4.35 -14.83 4.05
N PRO A 88 3.69 -13.83 3.47
CA PRO A 88 2.47 -13.27 4.04
C PRO A 88 1.43 -14.32 4.42
N SER A 89 1.17 -15.29 3.55
CA SER A 89 0.19 -16.36 3.82
C SER A 89 0.55 -17.17 5.06
N SER A 90 1.83 -17.41 5.35
CA SER A 90 2.24 -18.12 6.56
C SER A 90 1.86 -17.34 7.83
N ILE A 91 1.97 -16.01 7.80
CA ILE A 91 1.58 -15.13 8.91
C ILE A 91 0.06 -15.03 9.04
N LEU A 92 -0.63 -14.78 7.92
CA LEU A 92 -2.09 -14.60 7.90
C LEU A 92 -2.84 -15.91 8.19
N GLY A 93 -2.30 -17.04 7.73
CA GLY A 93 -2.88 -18.37 7.92
C GLY A 93 -2.93 -18.81 9.38
N HIS A 94 -2.07 -18.28 10.26
CA HIS A 94 -2.17 -18.51 11.70
C HIS A 94 -3.47 -17.98 12.33
N GLN A 95 -4.23 -17.13 11.63
CA GLN A 95 -5.55 -16.66 12.08
C GLN A 95 -6.69 -17.62 11.75
N LEU A 96 -6.42 -18.65 10.96
CA LEU A 96 -7.44 -19.47 10.30
C LEU A 96 -7.35 -20.92 10.76
N ASP A 97 -8.51 -21.56 10.84
CA ASP A 97 -8.59 -23.00 10.99
C ASP A 97 -8.50 -23.69 9.62
N THR A 98 -8.12 -24.97 9.57
CA THR A 98 -8.05 -25.72 8.30
C THR A 98 -9.38 -25.77 7.54
N SER A 99 -10.51 -25.57 8.22
CA SER A 99 -11.84 -25.48 7.60
C SER A 99 -12.07 -24.19 6.80
N ASP A 100 -11.23 -23.18 6.98
CA ASP A 100 -11.41 -21.83 6.44
C ASP A 100 -10.81 -21.67 5.03
N GLU A 101 -9.93 -22.58 4.62
CA GLU A 101 -9.20 -22.51 3.34
C GLU A 101 -10.13 -22.42 2.12
N ASP A 102 -11.22 -23.19 2.15
CA ASP A 102 -12.23 -23.25 1.08
C ASP A 102 -13.35 -22.21 1.21
N ASP A 103 -13.32 -21.39 2.26
CA ASP A 103 -14.35 -20.37 2.46
C ASP A 103 -14.32 -19.33 1.34
N LYS A 104 -15.51 -18.93 0.91
CA LYS A 104 -15.66 -17.97 -0.19
C LYS A 104 -15.38 -16.56 0.30
N CYS A 105 -14.54 -15.84 -0.45
CA CYS A 105 -14.31 -14.41 -0.28
C CYS A 105 -14.55 -13.65 -1.58
N SER A 106 -14.76 -12.34 -1.45
CA SER A 106 -14.76 -11.42 -2.59
C SER A 106 -13.76 -10.32 -2.35
N ARG A 107 -13.03 -9.97 -3.40
CA ARG A 107 -11.97 -8.97 -3.38
C ARG A 107 -12.12 -8.06 -4.59
N SER A 108 -11.59 -6.86 -4.46
CA SER A 108 -11.50 -5.94 -5.57
C SER A 108 -10.06 -5.87 -6.06
N VAL A 109 -9.86 -5.65 -7.34
CA VAL A 109 -8.52 -5.53 -7.94
C VAL A 109 -8.57 -4.54 -9.08
N TRP A 110 -7.62 -3.62 -9.11
CA TRP A 110 -7.37 -2.76 -10.25
C TRP A 110 -6.64 -3.57 -11.32
N LYS A 111 -7.16 -3.56 -12.55
CA LYS A 111 -6.55 -4.22 -13.70
C LYS A 111 -6.39 -3.24 -14.86
N PRO A 112 -5.27 -3.30 -15.60
CA PRO A 112 -5.15 -2.58 -16.85
C PRO A 112 -6.09 -3.20 -17.89
N ILE A 113 -6.94 -2.37 -18.49
CA ILE A 113 -7.75 -2.70 -19.66
C ILE A 113 -7.44 -1.64 -20.71
N ASP A 114 -6.79 -2.07 -21.79
CA ASP A 114 -6.26 -1.20 -22.84
C ASP A 114 -5.33 -0.11 -22.29
N LYS A 115 -5.76 1.16 -22.34
CA LYS A 115 -5.02 2.36 -21.86
C LYS A 115 -5.58 2.93 -20.56
N LYS A 116 -6.40 2.15 -19.85
CA LYS A 116 -7.06 2.56 -18.62
C LYS A 116 -6.91 1.49 -17.56
N VAL A 117 -7.17 1.86 -16.31
CA VAL A 117 -7.18 0.94 -15.19
C VAL A 117 -8.58 0.96 -14.59
N ASP A 118 -9.21 -0.22 -14.52
CA ASP A 118 -10.57 -0.38 -14.00
C ASP A 118 -10.59 -1.27 -12.77
N LEU A 119 -11.55 -1.03 -11.87
CA LEU A 119 -11.73 -1.79 -10.64
C LEU A 119 -12.68 -2.96 -10.89
N HIS A 120 -12.17 -4.18 -10.76
CA HIS A 120 -12.95 -5.40 -10.91
C HIS A 120 -13.22 -6.05 -9.56
N GLN A 121 -14.42 -6.61 -9.42
CA GLN A 121 -14.73 -7.50 -8.30
C GLN A 121 -14.46 -8.94 -8.72
N MET A 122 -13.65 -9.64 -7.94
CA MET A 122 -13.33 -11.05 -8.11
C MET A 122 -13.88 -11.84 -6.93
N ARG A 123 -14.32 -13.08 -7.20
CA ARG A 123 -14.76 -14.05 -6.19
C ARG A 123 -13.81 -15.23 -6.22
N GLY A 124 -13.49 -15.78 -5.06
CA GLY A 124 -12.60 -16.92 -4.92
C GLY A 124 -12.68 -17.51 -3.52
N THR A 125 -11.73 -18.37 -3.19
CA THR A 125 -11.55 -18.93 -1.84
C THR A 125 -10.50 -18.15 -1.06
N ILE A 126 -10.39 -18.37 0.25
CA ILE A 126 -9.29 -17.82 1.06
C ILE A 126 -7.94 -18.32 0.57
N THR A 127 -7.82 -19.59 0.18
CA THR A 127 -6.58 -20.12 -0.43
C THR A 127 -6.18 -19.34 -1.69
N SER A 128 -7.13 -19.01 -2.56
CA SER A 128 -6.84 -18.19 -3.75
C SER A 128 -6.38 -16.78 -3.40
N LEU A 129 -6.93 -16.21 -2.32
CA LEU A 129 -6.54 -14.89 -1.83
C LEU A 129 -5.09 -14.90 -1.32
N PHE A 130 -4.71 -15.93 -0.57
CA PHE A 130 -3.34 -16.09 -0.06
C PHE A 130 -2.32 -16.30 -1.17
N TYR A 131 -2.64 -17.13 -2.16
CA TYR A 131 -1.80 -17.30 -3.34
C TYR A 131 -1.52 -15.96 -4.02
N GLU A 132 -2.55 -15.13 -4.23
CA GLU A 132 -2.38 -13.81 -4.85
C GLU A 132 -1.59 -12.83 -4.00
N ILE A 133 -1.74 -12.86 -2.66
CA ILE A 133 -0.92 -12.03 -1.77
C ILE A 133 0.55 -12.41 -1.92
N ASP A 134 0.86 -13.70 -1.84
CA ASP A 134 2.25 -14.18 -1.93
C ASP A 134 2.86 -13.94 -3.31
N GLU A 135 2.10 -14.18 -4.39
CA GLU A 135 2.54 -13.95 -5.77
C GLU A 135 2.94 -12.47 -6.00
N ASN A 136 2.20 -11.54 -5.42
CA ASN A 136 2.48 -10.11 -5.55
C ASN A 136 3.47 -9.57 -4.51
N TRP A 137 3.86 -10.38 -3.51
CA TRP A 137 4.56 -9.90 -2.33
C TRP A 137 5.94 -9.33 -2.61
N SER A 138 6.78 -10.05 -3.37
CA SER A 138 8.17 -9.63 -3.63
C SER A 138 8.24 -8.29 -4.36
N ALA A 139 7.44 -8.13 -5.41
CA ALA A 139 7.32 -6.87 -6.16
C ALA A 139 6.77 -5.74 -5.27
N PHE A 140 5.76 -6.03 -4.47
CA PHE A 140 5.17 -5.08 -3.53
C PHE A 140 6.17 -4.61 -2.46
N LEU A 141 6.94 -5.54 -1.89
CA LEU A 141 7.91 -5.27 -0.82
C LEU A 141 9.06 -4.39 -1.32
N LEU A 142 9.63 -4.75 -2.48
CA LEU A 142 10.65 -3.94 -3.16
C LEU A 142 10.14 -2.53 -3.46
N HIS A 143 8.93 -2.42 -4.02
CA HIS A 143 8.33 -1.13 -4.35
C HIS A 143 8.10 -0.26 -3.10
N SER A 144 7.64 -0.88 -2.00
CA SER A 144 7.45 -0.20 -0.71
C SER A 144 8.78 0.31 -0.13
N TYR A 145 9.85 -0.48 -0.26
CA TYR A 145 11.20 -0.08 0.15
C TYR A 145 11.71 1.11 -0.66
N ILE A 146 11.71 1.02 -1.99
CA ILE A 146 12.19 2.11 -2.86
C ILE A 146 11.42 3.41 -2.58
N ASN A 147 10.09 3.35 -2.49
CA ASN A 147 9.27 4.53 -2.17
C ASN A 147 9.59 5.12 -0.79
N ARG A 148 9.96 4.28 0.19
CA ARG A 148 10.37 4.76 1.52
C ARG A 148 11.73 5.43 1.45
N GLU A 149 12.73 4.81 0.83
CA GLU A 149 14.08 5.37 0.74
C GLU A 149 14.11 6.67 -0.06
N GLN A 150 13.35 6.76 -1.16
CA GLN A 150 13.19 8.01 -1.93
C GLN A 150 12.56 9.13 -1.08
N ARG A 151 11.50 8.84 -0.33
CA ARG A 151 10.86 9.81 0.57
C ARG A 151 11.83 10.27 1.67
N ASN A 152 12.56 9.33 2.28
CA ASN A 152 13.56 9.62 3.30
C ASN A 152 14.65 10.53 2.76
N PHE A 153 15.18 10.21 1.58
CA PHE A 153 16.21 11.03 0.91
C PHE A 153 15.72 12.45 0.61
N ILE A 154 14.51 12.60 0.07
CA ILE A 154 13.92 13.92 -0.21
C ILE A 154 13.69 14.71 1.08
N ASN A 155 13.20 14.07 2.14
CA ASN A 155 13.03 14.70 3.43
C ASN A 155 14.36 15.14 4.04
N ASP A 156 15.40 14.34 3.88
CA ASP A 156 16.76 14.68 4.30
C ASP A 156 17.29 15.92 3.57
N LEU A 157 17.07 16.04 2.26
CA LEU A 157 17.41 17.25 1.51
C LEU A 157 16.64 18.48 2.01
N ARG A 158 15.37 18.32 2.42
CA ARG A 158 14.57 19.44 2.92
C ARG A 158 15.03 19.94 4.28
N ILE A 159 15.50 19.05 5.16
CA ILE A 159 15.78 19.37 6.56
C ILE A 159 17.26 19.71 6.78
N LYS A 160 18.19 19.09 6.04
CA LYS A 160 19.63 19.27 6.25
C LYS A 160 20.09 20.64 5.75
N PRO A 161 20.82 21.42 6.57
CA PRO A 161 21.34 22.71 6.16
C PRO A 161 22.34 22.55 5.02
N SER A 162 22.15 23.32 3.96
CA SER A 162 23.02 23.33 2.80
C SER A 162 23.83 24.62 2.73
N ARG A 163 25.08 24.53 2.25
CA ARG A 163 25.93 25.69 1.97
C ARG A 163 25.50 26.44 0.71
N VAL A 164 24.66 25.82 -0.13
CA VAL A 164 24.20 26.34 -1.41
C VAL A 164 22.68 26.27 -1.47
N SER A 165 22.05 27.31 -2.00
CA SER A 165 20.62 27.34 -2.26
C SER A 165 20.26 26.43 -3.43
N TYR A 166 19.35 25.48 -3.23
CA TYR A 166 18.79 24.64 -4.28
C TYR A 166 17.28 24.48 -4.10
N ALA A 167 16.61 24.02 -5.16
CA ALA A 167 15.21 23.60 -5.12
C ALA A 167 15.15 22.09 -5.37
N VAL A 168 14.36 21.37 -4.56
CA VAL A 168 14.04 19.96 -4.80
C VAL A 168 12.68 19.91 -5.49
N ILE A 169 12.65 19.34 -6.69
CA ILE A 169 11.44 19.17 -7.47
C ILE A 169 11.18 17.67 -7.56
N GLN A 170 10.05 17.23 -7.02
CA GLN A 170 9.50 15.88 -7.22
C GLN A 170 8.36 15.99 -8.23
N ILE A 171 8.38 15.15 -9.26
CA ILE A 171 7.38 15.12 -10.32
C ILE A 171 6.83 13.71 -10.35
N ASP A 172 5.54 13.57 -10.09
CA ASP A 172 4.80 12.34 -10.33
C ASP A 172 4.04 12.50 -11.65
N PHE A 173 4.30 11.60 -12.61
CA PHE A 173 3.52 11.51 -13.83
C PHE A 173 2.33 10.60 -13.55
N ALA A 174 1.12 11.12 -13.76
CA ALA A 174 -0.10 10.34 -13.72
C ALA A 174 -0.81 10.51 -15.06
N GLU A 175 -1.07 9.41 -15.75
CA GLU A 175 -1.84 9.34 -16.98
C GLU A 175 -3.33 9.62 -16.71
N ASN A 176 -3.79 9.47 -15.47
CA ASN A 176 -5.15 9.78 -15.04
C ASN A 176 -5.31 11.25 -14.62
N TYR A 177 -5.75 12.11 -15.55
CA TYR A 177 -5.93 13.55 -15.31
C TYR A 177 -7.10 13.90 -14.36
N ALA A 178 -8.03 12.97 -14.13
CA ALA A 178 -9.23 13.20 -13.33
C ALA A 178 -9.47 12.04 -12.36
N PHE A 179 -9.40 12.33 -11.06
CA PHE A 179 -9.80 11.42 -10.00
C PHE A 179 -11.33 11.49 -9.84
N LEU A 180 -12.04 10.47 -10.30
CA LEU A 180 -13.49 10.33 -10.12
C LEU A 180 -13.83 9.66 -8.78
N ARG A 181 -12.90 8.88 -8.21
CA ARG A 181 -13.06 8.19 -6.92
C ARG A 181 -11.84 8.38 -6.02
N GLN A 182 -12.08 8.34 -4.72
CA GLN A 182 -11.03 8.41 -3.71
C GLN A 182 -10.18 7.12 -3.78
N ARG A 183 -8.84 7.26 -3.84
CA ARG A 183 -7.87 6.16 -4.03
C ARG A 183 -7.97 5.44 -5.38
N GLU A 184 -8.29 6.18 -6.45
CA GLU A 184 -8.03 5.67 -7.79
C GLU A 184 -6.54 5.53 -8.02
N VAL A 185 -6.19 4.44 -8.70
CA VAL A 185 -4.81 4.18 -9.10
C VAL A 185 -4.37 5.24 -10.12
N GLN A 186 -3.18 5.78 -9.94
CA GLN A 186 -2.47 6.52 -10.98
C GLN A 186 -1.78 5.50 -11.88
N ALA A 187 -2.29 5.38 -13.12
CA ALA A 187 -1.58 4.76 -14.22
C ALA A 187 -0.53 5.72 -14.75
#